data_AF-Q020U4-F1
#
_entry.id   AF-Q020U4-F1
#
_cell.length_a   1.000
_cell.length_b   1.000
_cell.length_c   1.000
_cell.angle_alpha   90.00
_cell.angle_beta   90.00
_cell.angle_gamma   90.00
#
_symmetry.space_group_name_H-M   'P 1'
#
loop_
_entity.id
_entity.type
_entity.pdbx_description
1 polymer ?
#
loop_
_entity_poly.entity_id
_entity_poly.type
_entity_poly.pdbx_seq_one_letter_code
_entity_poly.pdbx_strand_id
1 'polypeptide(L)'
;MLKLVAGLAMFAGTVAGQQNLIEEGFSHFYNLEYDEAIASFDKAIAQNPSNPDIHNHLAQSLIFREMFRDGALESELVSGNNSFLRRAKLNPSPETEKRILDEIGKAMTLAEAQLKKNPNDTAAMYADGIAYGLRSNYYWVVKKAWHDSLRDATSARKLHNRITELEPNNVDARLVQGLHDYIVGSLPWGYKMLGFMVGIKGDREKGIRTVQDVARNGRLNRVDAEIFLCALYRRENQAKLAVPLVQDLIQRYPRNYLLRLELGQMYSTSGDGVHGLQAVDEVARLKAAHSPGFDKLPWEKIYFQQGSIQFWYNDLDHSLENMKKVASKADDVDLNTGVLAYLRMGQIYDMKHRRAEAVEAYKKAIAYAPQAEAAQESKKYISTPYKRM
;
A
#
# COMPACT_ATOMS: atom_id res chain seq x y z
N MET A 1 35.14 41.68 1.81
CA MET A 1 33.87 41.10 2.31
C MET A 1 32.91 40.56 1.23
N LEU A 2 33.19 40.68 -0.09
CA LEU A 2 32.22 40.26 -1.13
C LEU A 2 32.38 38.83 -1.71
N LYS A 3 33.38 38.03 -1.27
CA LYS A 3 33.63 36.68 -1.83
C LYS A 3 32.98 35.52 -1.07
N LEU A 4 32.37 35.74 0.10
CA LEU A 4 31.68 34.69 0.86
C LEU A 4 30.18 34.55 0.52
N VAL A 5 29.55 35.59 -0.05
CA VAL A 5 28.09 35.61 -0.29
C VAL A 5 27.70 34.81 -1.54
N ALA A 6 28.59 34.69 -2.54
CA ALA A 6 28.32 33.94 -3.77
C ALA A 6 28.33 32.41 -3.58
N GLY A 7 29.08 31.89 -2.59
CA GLY A 7 29.12 30.46 -2.28
C GLY A 7 27.87 29.96 -1.54
N LEU A 8 27.34 30.78 -0.62
CA LEU A 8 26.10 30.47 0.10
C LEU A 8 24.85 30.57 -0.78
N ALA A 9 24.83 31.49 -1.76
CA ALA A 9 23.73 31.60 -2.71
C ALA A 9 23.65 30.40 -3.68
N MET A 10 24.80 29.85 -4.12
CA MET A 10 24.82 28.62 -4.91
C MET A 10 24.46 27.39 -4.09
N PHE A 11 24.96 27.25 -2.85
CA PHE A 11 24.57 26.14 -1.96
C PHE A 11 23.09 26.20 -1.53
N ALA A 12 22.55 27.38 -1.23
CA ALA A 12 21.13 27.54 -0.93
C ALA A 12 20.25 27.26 -2.15
N GLY A 13 20.69 27.66 -3.35
CA GLY A 13 20.02 27.35 -4.62
C GLY A 13 20.04 25.87 -4.97
N THR A 14 21.14 25.15 -4.70
CA THR A 14 21.22 23.70 -4.90
C THR A 14 20.44 22.91 -3.85
N VAL A 15 20.43 23.36 -2.58
CA VAL A 15 19.61 22.74 -1.53
C VAL A 15 18.12 22.97 -1.80
N ALA A 16 17.71 24.18 -2.19
CA ALA A 16 16.33 24.46 -2.60
C ALA A 16 15.95 23.68 -3.88
N GLY A 17 16.84 23.59 -4.86
CA GLY A 17 16.64 22.80 -6.07
C GLY A 17 16.49 21.31 -5.81
N GLN A 18 17.28 20.75 -4.89
CA GLN A 18 17.18 19.36 -4.45
C GLN A 18 15.90 19.10 -3.67
N GLN A 19 15.52 20.01 -2.77
CA GLN A 19 14.27 19.92 -2.03
C GLN A 19 13.06 19.93 -2.96
N ASN A 20 13.07 20.78 -3.99
CA ASN A 20 12.02 20.80 -5.03
C ASN A 20 11.94 19.46 -5.77
N LEU A 21 13.07 18.84 -6.13
CA LEU A 21 13.09 17.53 -6.78
C LEU A 21 12.56 16.41 -5.88
N ILE A 22 12.82 16.48 -4.57
CA ILE A 22 12.28 15.52 -3.60
C ILE A 22 10.76 15.68 -3.48
N GLU A 23 10.26 16.92 -3.38
CA GLU A 23 8.82 17.21 -3.32
C GLU A 23 8.09 16.82 -4.61
N GLU A 24 8.68 17.08 -5.77
CA GLU A 24 8.20 16.61 -7.07
C GLU A 24 8.18 15.08 -7.13
N GLY A 25 9.25 14.43 -6.69
CA GLY A 25 9.35 12.97 -6.61
C GLY A 25 8.24 12.38 -5.75
N PHE A 26 7.97 12.94 -4.57
CA PHE A 26 6.85 12.51 -3.72
C PHE A 26 5.48 12.78 -4.33
N SER A 27 5.29 13.94 -4.98
CA SER A 27 4.05 14.26 -5.68
C SER A 27 3.73 13.21 -6.74
N HIS A 28 4.72 12.81 -7.53
CA HIS A 28 4.59 11.72 -8.51
C HIS A 28 4.37 10.36 -7.84
N PHE A 29 5.16 10.03 -6.80
CA PHE A 29 5.05 8.79 -6.06
C PHE A 29 3.63 8.55 -5.53
N TYR A 30 3.05 9.54 -4.86
CA TYR A 30 1.69 9.44 -4.32
C TYR A 30 0.60 9.53 -5.39
N ASN A 31 0.92 9.94 -6.62
CA ASN A 31 0.04 9.88 -7.79
C ASN A 31 0.19 8.60 -8.63
N LEU A 32 0.97 7.61 -8.15
CA LEU A 32 1.25 6.34 -8.85
C LEU A 32 2.13 6.50 -10.12
N GLU A 33 2.79 7.64 -10.24
CA GLU A 33 3.68 8.02 -11.35
C GLU A 33 5.12 7.64 -10.99
N TYR A 34 5.36 6.34 -10.80
CA TYR A 34 6.61 5.88 -10.20
C TYR A 34 7.84 6.11 -11.08
N ASP A 35 7.70 6.08 -12.41
CA ASP A 35 8.84 6.31 -13.31
C ASP A 35 9.28 7.78 -13.26
N GLU A 36 8.32 8.70 -13.17
CA GLU A 36 8.53 10.12 -12.96
C GLU A 36 9.13 10.39 -11.57
N ALA A 37 8.62 9.74 -10.53
CA ALA A 37 9.18 9.81 -9.18
C ALA A 37 10.65 9.35 -9.14
N ILE A 38 10.94 8.20 -9.75
CA ILE A 38 12.30 7.65 -9.88
C ILE A 38 13.21 8.64 -10.60
N ALA A 39 12.75 9.25 -11.69
CA ALA A 39 13.54 10.23 -12.44
C ALA A 39 13.86 11.48 -11.60
N SER A 40 12.92 11.96 -10.79
CA SER A 40 13.14 13.09 -9.88
C SER A 40 14.14 12.73 -8.77
N PHE A 41 14.03 11.55 -8.17
CA PHE A 41 14.98 11.09 -7.16
C PHE A 41 16.38 10.83 -7.73
N ASP A 42 16.50 10.29 -8.95
CA ASP A 42 17.79 10.14 -9.65
C ASP A 42 18.48 11.50 -9.85
N LYS A 43 17.73 12.53 -10.29
CA LYS A 43 18.25 13.91 -10.41
C LYS A 43 18.65 14.47 -9.05
N ALA A 44 17.86 14.21 -8.01
CA ALA A 44 18.18 14.65 -6.65
C ALA A 44 19.46 13.99 -6.11
N ILE A 45 19.66 12.68 -6.35
CA ILE A 45 20.90 11.96 -6.02
C ILE A 45 22.08 12.56 -6.79
N ALA A 46 21.93 12.87 -8.07
CA ALA A 46 23.01 13.48 -8.85
C ALA A 46 23.48 14.84 -8.28
N GLN A 47 22.60 15.58 -7.59
CA GLN A 47 22.95 16.83 -6.91
C GLN A 47 23.61 16.62 -5.54
N ASN A 48 23.23 15.57 -4.79
CA ASN A 48 23.89 15.20 -3.54
C ASN A 48 23.96 13.67 -3.36
N PRO A 49 24.99 13.02 -3.91
CA PRO A 49 25.14 11.56 -3.84
C PRO A 49 25.44 11.04 -2.43
N SER A 50 25.64 11.93 -1.46
CA SER A 50 26.00 11.58 -0.08
C SER A 50 24.82 11.64 0.89
N ASN A 51 23.62 12.00 0.41
CA ASN A 51 22.41 12.06 1.21
C ASN A 51 21.73 10.69 1.26
N PRO A 52 21.72 9.98 2.42
CA PRO A 52 21.14 8.65 2.53
C PRO A 52 19.61 8.63 2.32
N ASP A 53 18.90 9.71 2.64
CA ASP A 53 17.42 9.75 2.52
C ASP A 53 16.96 9.65 1.07
N ILE A 54 17.67 10.28 0.13
CA ILE A 54 17.28 10.28 -1.28
C ILE A 54 17.46 8.88 -1.89
N HIS A 55 18.50 8.15 -1.44
CA HIS A 55 18.68 6.74 -1.79
C HIS A 55 17.53 5.86 -1.26
N ASN A 56 17.04 6.12 -0.04
CA ASN A 56 15.85 5.47 0.50
C ASN A 56 14.59 5.77 -0.34
N HIS A 57 14.36 7.03 -0.73
CA HIS A 57 13.20 7.41 -1.56
C HIS A 57 13.22 6.74 -2.93
N LEU A 58 14.40 6.64 -3.56
CA LEU A 58 14.57 5.92 -4.82
C LEU A 58 14.29 4.41 -4.64
N ALA A 59 14.85 3.78 -3.61
CA ALA A 59 14.60 2.37 -3.32
C ALA A 59 13.11 2.09 -3.05
N GLN A 60 12.46 2.95 -2.27
CA GLN A 60 11.02 2.88 -2.00
C GLN A 60 10.22 2.99 -3.31
N SER A 61 10.55 3.95 -4.17
CA SER A 61 9.86 4.14 -5.47
C SER A 61 10.00 2.92 -6.38
N LEU A 62 11.18 2.31 -6.44
CA LEU A 62 11.41 1.08 -7.18
C LEU A 62 10.56 -0.08 -6.64
N ILE A 63 10.52 -0.27 -5.32
CA ILE A 63 9.70 -1.33 -4.68
C ILE A 63 8.21 -1.11 -4.97
N PHE A 64 7.71 0.10 -4.78
CA PHE A 64 6.30 0.42 -4.99
C PHE A 64 5.89 0.31 -6.46
N ARG A 65 6.77 0.65 -7.41
CA ARG A 65 6.53 0.43 -8.84
C ARG A 65 6.30 -1.06 -9.15
N GLU A 66 7.13 -1.94 -8.60
CA GLU A 66 6.96 -3.39 -8.79
C GLU A 66 5.68 -3.89 -8.11
N MET A 67 5.37 -3.40 -6.90
CA MET A 67 4.11 -3.71 -6.21
C MET A 67 2.89 -3.24 -7.00
N PHE A 68 2.98 -2.10 -7.67
CA PHE A 68 1.92 -1.56 -8.51
C PHE A 68 1.76 -2.37 -9.79
N ARG A 69 2.86 -2.72 -10.47
CA ARG A 69 2.85 -3.54 -11.70
C ARG A 69 2.24 -4.92 -11.46
N ASP A 70 2.57 -5.55 -10.34
CA ASP A 70 2.05 -6.88 -9.99
C ASP A 70 0.66 -6.80 -9.30
N GLY A 71 0.07 -5.60 -9.18
CA GLY A 71 -1.25 -5.35 -8.60
C GLY A 71 -1.33 -5.53 -7.08
N ALA A 72 -0.21 -5.75 -6.40
CA ALA A 72 -0.13 -5.97 -4.95
C ALA A 72 -0.62 -4.76 -4.15
N LEU A 73 -0.33 -3.54 -4.63
CA LEU A 73 -0.75 -2.30 -3.97
C LEU A 73 -2.28 -2.16 -3.90
N GLU A 74 -2.97 -2.54 -4.97
CA GLU A 74 -4.44 -2.51 -5.03
C GLU A 74 -5.09 -3.57 -4.12
N SER A 75 -4.47 -4.76 -3.97
CA SER A 75 -5.03 -5.79 -3.10
C SER A 75 -4.96 -5.40 -1.62
N GLU A 76 -3.93 -4.65 -1.22
CA GLU A 76 -3.76 -4.21 0.16
C GLU A 76 -4.57 -2.97 0.50
N LEU A 77 -4.60 -2.00 -0.41
CA LEU A 77 -5.37 -0.79 -0.21
C LEU A 77 -6.85 -1.13 -0.39
N VAL A 78 -7.26 -1.56 -1.58
CA VAL A 78 -8.65 -1.57 -2.04
C VAL A 78 -9.44 -2.85 -1.71
N SER A 79 -8.89 -4.03 -1.97
CA SER A 79 -9.68 -5.28 -1.87
C SER A 79 -9.73 -5.86 -0.46
N GLY A 80 -8.78 -5.47 0.40
CA GLY A 80 -8.73 -5.84 1.79
C GLY A 80 -8.54 -7.32 2.12
N ASN A 81 -8.35 -8.16 1.10
CA ASN A 81 -8.05 -9.57 1.26
C ASN A 81 -6.55 -9.74 1.57
N ASN A 82 -6.25 -10.49 2.64
CA ASN A 82 -4.91 -10.91 3.09
C ASN A 82 -4.22 -11.84 2.05
N SER A 83 -4.07 -11.38 0.81
CA SER A 83 -3.54 -12.17 -0.31
C SER A 83 -2.00 -12.22 -0.32
N PHE A 84 -1.30 -11.52 0.58
CA PHE A 84 0.17 -11.54 0.62
C PHE A 84 0.76 -12.94 0.75
N LEU A 85 0.06 -13.86 1.42
CA LEU A 85 0.54 -15.22 1.62
C LEU A 85 0.34 -16.15 0.41
N ARG A 86 -0.45 -15.75 -0.59
CA ARG A 86 -0.86 -16.66 -1.70
C ARG A 86 -0.73 -16.08 -3.11
N ARG A 87 -0.30 -14.82 -3.29
CA ARG A 87 -0.11 -14.24 -4.63
C ARG A 87 1.21 -14.68 -5.28
N ALA A 88 1.27 -14.56 -6.61
CA ALA A 88 2.49 -14.69 -7.39
C ALA A 88 3.59 -13.83 -6.77
N LYS A 89 4.78 -14.42 -6.66
CA LYS A 89 5.97 -13.83 -6.07
C LYS A 89 6.25 -12.50 -6.79
N LEU A 90 6.33 -11.38 -6.05
CA LEU A 90 6.86 -10.14 -6.59
C LEU A 90 8.25 -10.48 -7.14
N ASN A 91 8.37 -10.50 -8.47
CA ASN A 91 9.53 -11.02 -9.18
C ASN A 91 10.12 -9.88 -10.02
N PRO A 92 10.79 -8.91 -9.37
CA PRO A 92 11.51 -7.88 -10.09
C PRO A 92 12.54 -8.52 -11.02
N SER A 93 12.81 -7.88 -12.16
CA SER A 93 13.94 -8.32 -13.00
C SER A 93 15.24 -8.31 -12.18
N PRO A 94 16.23 -9.18 -12.49
CA PRO A 94 17.50 -9.19 -11.77
C PRO A 94 18.15 -7.80 -11.69
N GLU A 95 18.00 -6.98 -12.72
CA GLU A 95 18.51 -5.61 -12.78
C GLU A 95 17.78 -4.69 -11.79
N THR A 96 16.45 -4.80 -11.72
CA THR A 96 15.62 -4.02 -10.79
C THR A 96 15.90 -4.42 -9.35
N GLU A 97 15.97 -5.73 -9.09
CA GLU A 97 16.37 -6.28 -7.79
C GLU A 97 17.73 -5.75 -7.35
N LYS A 98 18.74 -5.84 -8.23
CA LYS A 98 20.08 -5.34 -7.95
C LYS A 98 20.05 -3.86 -7.62
N ARG A 99 19.31 -3.05 -8.40
CA ARG A 99 19.19 -1.61 -8.16
C ARG A 99 18.55 -1.32 -6.80
N ILE A 100 17.45 -1.99 -6.43
CA ILE A 100 16.81 -1.84 -5.12
C ILE A 100 17.80 -2.09 -3.99
N LEU A 101 18.51 -3.23 -4.05
CA LEU A 101 19.46 -3.61 -2.99
C LEU A 101 20.69 -2.70 -2.95
N ASP A 102 21.19 -2.25 -4.11
CA ASP A 102 22.32 -1.31 -4.20
C ASP A 102 21.95 0.04 -3.56
N GLU A 103 20.76 0.58 -3.84
CA GLU A 103 20.32 1.87 -3.27
C GLU A 103 20.08 1.78 -1.75
N ILE A 104 19.47 0.69 -1.27
CA ILE A 104 19.36 0.40 0.18
C ILE A 104 20.77 0.33 0.81
N GLY A 105 21.69 -0.43 0.20
CA GLY A 105 23.04 -0.60 0.70
C GLY A 105 23.83 0.72 0.76
N LYS A 106 23.64 1.60 -0.23
CA LYS A 106 24.21 2.96 -0.22
C LYS A 106 23.65 3.80 0.92
N ALA A 107 22.33 3.82 1.12
CA ALA A 107 21.69 4.55 2.20
C ALA A 107 22.26 4.15 3.57
N MET A 108 22.35 2.83 3.82
CA MET A 108 22.95 2.29 5.06
C MET A 108 24.42 2.69 5.21
N THR A 109 25.24 2.52 4.17
CA THR A 109 26.67 2.84 4.22
C THR A 109 26.91 4.32 4.54
N LEU A 110 26.13 5.21 3.91
CA LEU A 110 26.21 6.65 4.12
C LEU A 110 25.76 7.04 5.53
N ALA A 111 24.64 6.48 6.00
CA ALA A 111 24.12 6.74 7.34
C ALA A 111 25.05 6.21 8.44
N GLU A 112 25.58 4.99 8.30
CA GLU A 112 26.58 4.44 9.22
C GLU A 112 27.85 5.28 9.28
N ALA A 113 28.30 5.84 8.14
CA ALA A 113 29.45 6.74 8.11
C ALA A 113 29.19 8.06 8.85
N GLN A 114 27.95 8.58 8.80
CA GLN A 114 27.53 9.75 9.58
C GLN A 114 27.47 9.40 11.08
N LEU A 115 26.88 8.26 11.45
CA LEU A 115 26.79 7.79 12.84
C LEU A 115 28.15 7.50 13.47
N LYS A 116 29.15 7.05 12.70
CA LYS A 116 30.53 6.91 13.19
C LYS A 116 31.16 8.25 13.59
N LYS A 117 30.78 9.35 12.95
CA LYS A 117 31.25 10.70 13.28
C LYS A 117 30.45 11.29 14.44
N ASN A 118 29.14 11.09 14.42
CA ASN A 118 28.23 11.53 15.48
C ASN A 118 27.22 10.41 15.82
N PRO A 119 27.47 9.64 16.89
CA PRO A 119 26.58 8.54 17.28
C PRO A 119 25.18 8.98 17.73
N ASN A 120 24.93 10.28 17.91
CA ASN A 120 23.61 10.83 18.25
C ASN A 120 23.00 11.63 17.09
N ASP A 121 23.48 11.46 15.86
CA ASP A 121 22.88 12.05 14.66
C ASP A 121 21.53 11.37 14.37
N THR A 122 20.45 12.00 14.79
CA THR A 122 19.08 11.49 14.66
C THR A 122 18.61 11.40 13.22
N ALA A 123 19.09 12.27 12.33
CA ALA A 123 18.80 12.20 10.90
C ALA A 123 19.46 10.97 10.28
N ALA A 124 20.73 10.70 10.61
CA ALA A 124 21.42 9.50 10.15
C ALA A 124 20.77 8.22 10.73
N MET A 125 20.38 8.21 12.00
CA MET A 125 19.62 7.09 12.58
C MET A 125 18.30 6.86 11.85
N TYR A 126 17.61 7.94 11.48
CA TYR A 126 16.35 7.87 10.77
C TYR A 126 16.54 7.24 9.40
N ALA A 127 17.50 7.74 8.62
CA ALA A 127 17.80 7.23 7.29
C ALA A 127 18.21 5.75 7.32
N ASP A 128 19.06 5.35 8.28
CA ASP A 128 19.45 3.94 8.44
C ASP A 128 18.25 3.08 8.87
N GLY A 129 17.40 3.59 9.76
CA GLY A 129 16.18 2.93 10.21
C GLY A 129 15.20 2.64 9.06
N ILE A 130 15.01 3.61 8.16
CA ILE A 130 14.21 3.43 6.95
C ILE A 130 14.85 2.41 6.00
N ALA A 131 16.18 2.44 5.81
CA ALA A 131 16.88 1.48 4.96
C ALA A 131 16.71 0.03 5.46
N TYR A 132 16.86 -0.19 6.78
CA TYR A 132 16.53 -1.47 7.41
C TYR A 132 15.06 -1.86 7.19
N GLY A 133 14.12 -0.92 7.33
CA GLY A 133 12.70 -1.18 7.08
C GLY A 133 12.40 -1.62 5.64
N LEU A 134 12.98 -0.93 4.65
CA LEU A 134 12.84 -1.26 3.23
C LEU A 134 13.43 -2.64 2.92
N ARG A 135 14.62 -2.94 3.45
CA ARG A 135 15.26 -4.26 3.27
C ARG A 135 14.47 -5.37 3.94
N SER A 136 13.94 -5.11 5.14
CA SER A 136 13.07 -6.04 5.87
C SER A 136 11.84 -6.41 5.07
N ASN A 137 11.14 -5.41 4.52
CA ASN A 137 9.97 -5.61 3.68
C ASN A 137 10.30 -6.38 2.40
N TYR A 138 11.42 -6.04 1.76
CA TYR A 138 11.90 -6.74 0.58
C TYR A 138 12.18 -8.22 0.87
N TYR A 139 12.91 -8.52 1.95
CA TYR A 139 13.19 -9.89 2.36
C TYR A 139 11.94 -10.68 2.73
N TRP A 140 10.95 -10.04 3.34
CA TRP A 140 9.67 -10.66 3.66
C TRP A 140 8.89 -11.03 2.41
N VAL A 141 8.64 -10.04 1.55
CA VAL A 141 7.69 -10.14 0.43
C VAL A 141 8.32 -10.85 -0.78
N VAL A 142 9.58 -10.57 -1.08
CA VAL A 142 10.25 -11.01 -2.31
C VAL A 142 11.06 -12.28 -2.09
N LYS A 143 11.96 -12.26 -1.10
CA LYS A 143 12.88 -13.37 -0.85
C LYS A 143 12.31 -14.47 0.06
N LYS A 144 11.24 -14.18 0.81
CA LYS A 144 10.72 -15.05 1.88
C LYS A 144 11.79 -15.41 2.92
N ALA A 145 12.78 -14.53 3.10
CA ALA A 145 13.85 -14.65 4.08
C ALA A 145 13.38 -14.05 5.41
N TRP A 146 12.47 -14.74 6.08
CA TRP A 146 11.76 -14.21 7.26
C TRP A 146 12.68 -13.91 8.44
N HIS A 147 13.73 -14.71 8.64
CA HIS A 147 14.70 -14.46 9.71
C HIS A 147 15.44 -13.14 9.51
N ASP A 148 15.95 -12.89 8.30
CA ASP A 148 16.67 -11.65 7.97
C ASP A 148 15.75 -10.44 8.01
N SER A 149 14.51 -10.61 7.55
CA SER A 149 13.46 -9.60 7.68
C SER A 149 13.19 -9.21 9.13
N LEU A 150 13.06 -10.18 10.04
CA LEU A 150 12.83 -9.91 11.47
C LEU A 150 14.02 -9.22 12.15
N ARG A 151 15.25 -9.59 11.76
CA ARG A 151 16.46 -8.93 12.24
C ARG A 151 16.47 -7.46 11.83
N ASP A 152 16.22 -7.18 10.56
CA ASP A 152 16.21 -5.81 10.03
C ASP A 152 15.09 -4.96 10.64
N ALA A 153 13.88 -5.51 10.80
CA ALA A 153 12.79 -4.83 11.49
C ALA A 153 13.15 -4.48 12.94
N THR A 154 13.89 -5.35 13.62
CA THR A 154 14.38 -5.11 14.98
C THR A 154 15.41 -3.99 15.02
N SER A 155 16.35 -3.95 14.05
CA SER A 155 17.33 -2.87 13.91
C SER A 155 16.67 -1.53 13.66
N ALA A 156 15.73 -1.47 12.69
CA ALA A 156 14.95 -0.26 12.41
C ALA A 156 14.25 0.26 13.68
N ARG A 157 13.55 -0.62 14.41
CA ARG A 157 12.87 -0.25 15.65
C ARG A 157 13.84 0.32 16.70
N LYS A 158 15.02 -0.29 16.88
CA LYS A 158 16.02 0.20 17.84
C LYS A 158 16.48 1.62 17.50
N LEU A 159 16.75 1.90 16.22
CA LEU A 159 17.13 3.24 15.76
C LEU A 159 16.00 4.24 16.00
N HIS A 160 14.77 3.95 15.60
CA HIS A 160 13.63 4.85 15.81
C HIS A 160 13.30 5.09 17.29
N ASN A 161 13.45 4.08 18.15
CA ASN A 161 13.36 4.25 19.60
C ASN A 161 14.42 5.22 20.12
N ARG A 162 15.67 5.06 19.67
CA ARG A 162 16.76 5.94 20.08
C ARG A 162 16.52 7.39 19.64
N ILE A 163 15.95 7.62 18.45
CA ILE A 163 15.56 8.95 18.00
C ILE A 163 14.56 9.57 18.97
N THR A 164 13.50 8.86 19.35
CA THR A 164 12.50 9.40 20.29
C THR A 164 13.03 9.61 21.72
N GLU A 165 14.09 8.88 22.12
CA GLU A 165 14.78 9.13 23.39
C GLU A 165 15.61 10.43 23.35
N LEU A 166 16.26 10.70 22.21
CA LEU A 166 17.08 11.89 22.01
C LEU A 166 16.23 13.14 21.69
N GLU A 167 15.17 12.96 20.93
CA GLU A 167 14.24 13.99 20.49
C GLU A 167 12.79 13.59 20.84
N PRO A 168 12.36 13.77 22.10
CA PRO A 168 11.01 13.38 22.53
C PRO A 168 9.89 14.04 21.74
N ASN A 169 10.14 15.21 21.13
CA ASN A 169 9.18 15.96 20.33
C ASN A 169 9.18 15.58 18.84
N ASN A 170 10.04 14.66 18.39
CA ASN A 170 10.06 14.19 17.01
C ASN A 170 8.89 13.23 16.76
N VAL A 171 7.77 13.80 16.28
CA VAL A 171 6.55 13.06 16.00
C VAL A 171 6.76 12.05 14.88
N ASP A 172 7.46 12.43 13.80
CA ASP A 172 7.67 11.59 12.62
C ASP A 172 8.37 10.26 12.96
N ALA A 173 9.35 10.29 13.87
CA ALA A 173 10.07 9.10 14.32
C ALA A 173 9.18 8.05 15.04
N ARG A 174 7.99 8.45 15.50
CA ARG A 174 7.06 7.56 16.21
C ARG A 174 6.25 6.65 15.28
N LEU A 175 6.24 6.89 13.96
CA LEU A 175 5.42 6.09 13.03
C LEU A 175 5.75 4.60 13.13
N VAL A 176 7.04 4.25 13.07
CA VAL A 176 7.51 2.85 13.17
C VAL A 176 7.12 2.22 14.51
N GLN A 177 7.15 2.99 15.60
CA GLN A 177 6.72 2.52 16.92
C GLN A 177 5.21 2.24 16.95
N GLY A 178 4.40 3.13 16.39
CA GLY A 178 2.94 2.98 16.31
C GLY A 178 2.53 1.75 15.51
N LEU A 179 3.15 1.56 14.34
CA LEU A 179 2.91 0.37 13.51
C LEU A 179 3.36 -0.91 14.21
N HIS A 180 4.51 -0.91 14.90
CA HIS A 180 4.98 -2.04 15.68
C HIS A 180 4.01 -2.40 16.82
N ASP A 181 3.59 -1.40 17.60
CA ASP A 181 2.65 -1.56 18.70
C ASP A 181 1.33 -2.16 18.20
N TYR A 182 0.82 -1.69 17.06
CA TYR A 182 -0.39 -2.23 16.43
C TYR A 182 -0.22 -3.69 16.01
N ILE A 183 0.85 -4.00 15.26
CA ILE A 183 1.09 -5.35 14.72
C ILE A 183 1.22 -6.36 15.85
N VAL A 184 2.09 -6.08 16.83
CA VAL A 184 2.32 -6.97 17.98
C VAL A 184 1.07 -7.04 18.86
N GLY A 185 0.37 -5.92 19.04
CA GLY A 185 -0.87 -5.83 19.79
C GLY A 185 -1.99 -6.70 19.21
N SER A 186 -2.00 -6.86 17.88
CA SER A 186 -3.02 -7.60 17.11
C SER A 186 -2.70 -9.08 16.88
N LEU A 187 -1.55 -9.57 17.37
CA LEU A 187 -1.19 -10.99 17.23
C LEU A 187 -2.14 -11.89 18.05
N PRO A 188 -2.48 -13.10 17.54
CA PRO A 188 -3.18 -14.10 18.34
C PRO A 188 -2.44 -14.37 19.66
N TRP A 189 -3.20 -14.63 20.73
CA TRP A 189 -2.68 -14.68 22.10
C TRP A 189 -1.42 -15.55 22.26
N GLY A 190 -1.36 -16.73 21.63
CA GLY A 190 -0.19 -17.62 21.70
C GLY A 190 1.10 -16.99 21.14
N TYR A 191 1.02 -16.27 20.02
CA TYR A 191 2.16 -15.56 19.45
C TYR A 191 2.55 -14.34 20.30
N LYS A 192 1.57 -13.65 20.89
CA LYS A 192 1.82 -12.54 21.81
C LYS A 192 2.56 -13.00 23.06
N MET A 193 2.25 -14.20 23.57
CA MET A 193 2.95 -14.79 24.72
C MET A 193 4.37 -15.23 24.39
N LEU A 194 4.60 -15.81 23.22
CA LEU A 194 5.95 -16.12 22.75
C LEU A 194 6.81 -14.85 22.59
N GLY A 195 6.24 -13.80 22.01
CA GLY A 195 6.89 -12.49 21.89
C GLY A 195 7.23 -11.88 23.25
N PHE A 196 6.31 -11.96 24.22
CA PHE A 196 6.54 -11.44 25.57
C PHE A 196 7.75 -12.09 26.26
N MET A 197 7.95 -13.40 26.10
CA MET A 197 9.10 -14.12 26.67
C MET A 197 10.45 -13.62 26.15
N VAL A 198 10.48 -13.04 24.94
CA VAL A 198 11.68 -12.42 24.35
C VAL A 198 11.65 -10.89 24.40
N GLY A 199 10.78 -10.31 25.23
CA GLY A 199 10.70 -8.86 25.48
C GLY A 199 9.98 -8.04 24.41
N ILE A 200 9.24 -8.67 23.50
CA ILE A 200 8.41 -7.98 22.49
C ILE A 200 7.03 -7.71 23.11
N LYS A 201 6.63 -6.44 23.17
CA LYS A 201 5.33 -5.99 23.69
C LYS A 201 4.70 -5.05 22.66
N GLY A 202 3.37 -5.05 22.61
CA GLY A 202 2.59 -4.18 21.75
C GLY A 202 1.17 -4.02 22.25
N ASP A 203 0.60 -2.88 21.94
CA ASP A 203 -0.73 -2.43 22.34
C ASP A 203 -1.42 -1.88 21.10
N ARG A 204 -2.55 -2.50 20.74
CA ARG A 204 -3.26 -2.25 19.48
C ARG A 204 -3.78 -0.82 19.43
N GLU A 205 -4.47 -0.40 20.49
CA GLU A 205 -5.09 0.91 20.62
C GLU A 205 -4.03 2.02 20.76
N LYS A 206 -2.94 1.76 21.48
CA LYS A 206 -1.77 2.65 21.52
C LYS A 206 -1.15 2.82 20.14
N GLY A 207 -0.98 1.73 19.39
CA GLY A 207 -0.48 1.77 18.02
C GLY A 207 -1.29 2.72 17.15
N ILE A 208 -2.62 2.54 17.11
CA ILE A 208 -3.52 3.42 16.34
C ILE A 208 -3.38 4.89 16.79
N ARG A 209 -3.38 5.17 18.09
CA ARG A 209 -3.23 6.56 18.61
C ARG A 209 -1.91 7.19 18.20
N THR A 210 -0.82 6.43 18.22
CA THR A 210 0.49 6.91 17.76
C THR A 210 0.45 7.25 16.27
N VAL A 211 -0.14 6.41 15.42
CA VAL A 211 -0.25 6.71 13.98
C VAL A 211 -1.17 7.92 13.74
N GLN A 212 -2.25 8.09 14.53
CA GLN A 212 -3.10 9.29 14.51
C GLN A 212 -2.32 10.57 14.85
N ASP A 213 -1.40 10.52 15.81
CA ASP A 213 -0.53 11.65 16.16
C ASP A 213 0.36 12.02 14.98
N VAL A 214 0.99 11.04 14.32
CA VAL A 214 1.84 11.29 13.14
C VAL A 214 1.04 11.84 11.96
N ALA A 215 -0.16 11.31 11.70
CA ALA A 215 -1.01 11.81 10.62
C ALA A 215 -1.47 13.27 10.85
N ARG A 216 -1.59 13.72 12.10
CA ARG A 216 -2.00 15.10 12.42
C ARG A 216 -0.82 16.06 12.53
N ASN A 217 0.25 15.62 13.18
CA ASN A 217 1.33 16.48 13.68
C ASN A 217 2.70 16.16 13.05
N GLY A 218 2.81 15.08 12.26
CA GLY A 218 4.02 14.76 11.51
C GLY A 218 4.27 15.73 10.37
N ARG A 219 5.54 15.85 9.96
CA ARG A 219 5.97 16.67 8.82
C ARG A 219 6.43 15.81 7.66
N LEU A 220 7.28 14.82 7.93
CA LEU A 220 7.85 13.93 6.91
C LEU A 220 6.94 12.73 6.62
N ASN A 221 6.38 12.14 7.66
CA ASN A 221 5.62 10.88 7.61
C ASN A 221 4.11 11.09 7.65
N ARG A 222 3.63 12.33 7.54
CA ARG A 222 2.20 12.64 7.62
C ARG A 222 1.38 11.84 6.62
N VAL A 223 1.80 11.85 5.35
CA VAL A 223 1.06 11.20 4.26
C VAL A 223 1.09 9.68 4.41
N ASP A 224 2.25 9.12 4.73
CA ASP A 224 2.40 7.69 5.02
C ASP A 224 1.50 7.28 6.20
N ALA A 225 1.47 8.07 7.27
CA ALA A 225 0.63 7.81 8.43
C ALA A 225 -0.88 7.88 8.09
N GLU A 226 -1.31 8.83 7.26
CA GLU A 226 -2.69 8.91 6.77
C GLU A 226 -3.08 7.67 5.95
N ILE A 227 -2.20 7.21 5.05
CA ILE A 227 -2.40 5.98 4.26
C ILE A 227 -2.48 4.76 5.19
N PHE A 228 -1.55 4.63 6.14
CA PHE A 228 -1.57 3.54 7.11
C PHE A 228 -2.84 3.57 7.98
N LEU A 229 -3.30 4.74 8.43
CA LEU A 229 -4.54 4.86 9.19
C LEU A 229 -5.76 4.38 8.42
N CYS A 230 -5.84 4.63 7.11
CA CYS A 230 -6.92 4.10 6.29
C CYS A 230 -6.96 2.57 6.35
N ALA A 231 -5.80 1.93 6.16
CA ALA A 231 -5.68 0.48 6.26
C ALA A 231 -5.97 -0.06 7.67
N LEU A 232 -5.52 0.63 8.72
CA LEU A 232 -5.81 0.30 10.11
C LEU A 232 -7.32 0.39 10.37
N TYR A 233 -7.97 1.50 10.06
CA TYR A 233 -9.41 1.66 10.26
C TYR A 233 -10.23 0.62 9.52
N ARG A 234 -9.83 0.23 8.30
CA ARG A 234 -10.48 -0.87 7.59
C ARG A 234 -10.36 -2.19 8.37
N ARG A 235 -9.16 -2.54 8.85
CA ARG A 235 -8.91 -3.76 9.66
C ARG A 235 -9.67 -3.75 10.99
N GLU A 236 -9.91 -2.56 11.55
CA GLU A 236 -10.68 -2.35 12.78
C GLU A 236 -12.20 -2.35 12.56
N ASN A 237 -12.71 -2.57 11.34
CA ASN A 237 -14.12 -2.37 10.97
C ASN A 237 -14.63 -0.94 11.26
N GLN A 238 -13.72 0.04 11.19
CA GLN A 238 -13.97 1.47 11.40
C GLN A 238 -13.82 2.27 10.11
N ALA A 239 -14.17 1.68 8.96
CA ALA A 239 -13.99 2.28 7.62
C ALA A 239 -14.53 3.72 7.50
N LYS A 240 -15.60 4.07 8.23
CA LYS A 240 -16.15 5.43 8.26
C LYS A 240 -15.15 6.49 8.74
N LEU A 241 -14.20 6.13 9.63
CA LEU A 241 -13.14 7.04 10.08
C LEU A 241 -12.09 7.32 9.01
N ALA A 242 -11.93 6.42 8.03
CA ALA A 242 -10.99 6.58 6.92
C ALA A 242 -11.53 7.52 5.82
N VAL A 243 -12.85 7.61 5.64
CA VAL A 243 -13.50 8.43 4.60
C VAL A 243 -12.93 9.87 4.51
N PRO A 244 -12.89 10.68 5.59
CA PRO A 244 -12.35 12.04 5.49
C PRO A 244 -10.85 12.08 5.18
N LEU A 245 -10.07 11.08 5.62
CA LEU A 245 -8.65 10.99 5.30
C LEU A 245 -8.45 10.70 3.81
N VAL A 246 -9.21 9.75 3.26
CA VAL A 246 -9.13 9.40 1.83
C VAL A 246 -9.60 10.56 0.96
N GLN A 247 -10.64 11.29 1.36
CA GLN A 247 -11.10 12.50 0.65
C GLN A 247 -10.02 13.59 0.59
N ASP A 248 -9.32 13.85 1.69
CA ASP A 248 -8.21 14.80 1.74
C ASP A 248 -7.03 14.33 0.87
N LEU A 249 -6.69 13.04 0.93
CA LEU A 249 -5.66 12.44 0.08
C LEU A 249 -6.02 12.57 -1.42
N ILE A 250 -7.28 12.40 -1.80
CA ILE A 250 -7.76 12.58 -3.19
C ILE A 250 -7.57 14.04 -3.66
N GLN A 251 -7.76 15.02 -2.77
CA GLN A 251 -7.55 16.43 -3.11
C GLN A 251 -6.07 16.73 -3.36
N ARG A 252 -5.17 16.16 -2.55
CA ARG A 252 -3.71 16.33 -2.69
C ARG A 252 -3.12 15.52 -3.85
N TYR A 253 -3.68 14.34 -4.13
CA TYR A 253 -3.19 13.40 -5.14
C TYR A 253 -4.31 12.98 -6.11
N PRO A 254 -4.83 13.93 -6.92
CA PRO A 254 -6.03 13.71 -7.72
C PRO A 254 -5.83 12.73 -8.87
N ARG A 255 -4.60 12.41 -9.26
CA ARG A 255 -4.29 11.44 -10.34
C ARG A 255 -4.18 10.00 -9.81
N ASN A 256 -4.13 9.83 -8.49
CA ASN A 256 -4.17 8.52 -7.86
C ASN A 256 -5.61 7.95 -7.90
N TYR A 257 -5.88 7.07 -8.86
CA TYR A 257 -7.17 6.41 -8.97
C TYR A 257 -7.42 5.40 -7.82
N LEU A 258 -6.36 4.83 -7.21
CA LEU A 258 -6.51 3.86 -6.12
C LEU A 258 -7.17 4.50 -4.90
N LEU A 259 -6.89 5.78 -4.61
CA LEU A 259 -7.56 6.49 -3.52
C LEU A 259 -9.07 6.61 -3.73
N ARG A 260 -9.54 6.78 -4.97
CA ARG A 260 -10.99 6.83 -5.26
C ARG A 260 -11.66 5.47 -5.18
N LEU A 261 -10.97 4.42 -5.65
CA LEU A 261 -11.44 3.04 -5.47
C LEU A 261 -11.51 2.69 -3.97
N GLU A 262 -10.50 3.11 -3.20
CA GLU A 262 -10.48 2.97 -1.74
C GLU A 262 -11.65 3.72 -1.08
N LEU A 263 -11.94 4.94 -1.52
CA LEU A 263 -13.10 5.70 -1.03
C LEU A 263 -14.41 4.93 -1.25
N GLY A 264 -14.59 4.36 -2.45
CA GLY A 264 -15.75 3.54 -2.77
C GLY A 264 -15.89 2.33 -1.84
N GLN A 265 -14.78 1.69 -1.54
CA GLN A 265 -14.71 0.56 -0.61
C GLN A 265 -14.97 0.97 0.83
N MET A 266 -14.44 2.10 1.30
CA MET A 266 -14.71 2.62 2.66
C MET A 266 -16.19 2.91 2.85
N TYR A 267 -16.83 3.59 1.89
CA TYR A 267 -18.26 3.84 1.94
C TYR A 267 -19.07 2.54 1.94
N SER A 268 -18.80 1.65 0.97
CA SER A 268 -19.50 0.37 0.83
C SER A 268 -19.40 -0.50 2.09
N THR A 269 -18.21 -0.63 2.68
CA THR A 269 -18.00 -1.41 3.91
C THR A 269 -18.60 -0.76 5.16
N SER A 270 -18.83 0.56 5.13
CA SER A 270 -19.49 1.30 6.21
C SER A 270 -21.01 1.32 6.13
N GLY A 271 -21.62 0.63 5.16
CA GLY A 271 -23.08 0.60 4.96
C GLY A 271 -23.63 1.65 3.99
N ASP A 272 -22.76 2.40 3.31
CA ASP A 272 -23.13 3.45 2.36
C ASP A 272 -22.84 3.04 0.90
N GLY A 273 -23.71 2.20 0.34
CA GLY A 273 -23.55 1.71 -1.04
C GLY A 273 -23.72 2.79 -2.10
N VAL A 274 -24.48 3.85 -1.79
CA VAL A 274 -24.74 4.95 -2.72
C VAL A 274 -23.48 5.77 -2.94
N HIS A 275 -22.85 6.28 -1.87
CA HIS A 275 -21.59 7.01 -2.01
C HIS A 275 -20.45 6.08 -2.43
N GLY A 276 -20.52 4.80 -2.05
CA GLY A 276 -19.62 3.76 -2.52
C GLY A 276 -19.60 3.66 -4.04
N LEU A 277 -20.78 3.52 -4.65
CA LEU A 277 -20.92 3.43 -6.09
C LEU A 277 -20.56 4.75 -6.79
N GLN A 278 -21.00 5.89 -6.25
CA GLN A 278 -20.66 7.22 -6.79
C GLN A 278 -19.15 7.46 -6.87
N ALA A 279 -18.39 7.03 -5.86
CA ALA A 279 -16.93 7.17 -5.86
C ALA A 279 -16.29 6.37 -7.01
N VAL A 280 -16.80 5.17 -7.31
CA VAL A 280 -16.32 4.33 -8.42
C VAL A 280 -16.82 4.85 -9.78
N ASP A 281 -18.03 5.39 -9.85
CA ASP A 281 -18.56 6.03 -11.06
C ASP A 281 -17.76 7.27 -11.45
N GLU A 282 -17.24 8.02 -10.48
CA GLU A 282 -16.32 9.12 -10.75
C GLU A 282 -15.01 8.63 -11.36
N VAL A 283 -14.51 7.46 -10.96
CA VAL A 283 -13.33 6.83 -11.61
C VAL A 283 -13.65 6.48 -13.05
N ALA A 284 -14.84 5.91 -13.32
CA ALA A 284 -15.31 5.62 -14.69
C ALA A 284 -15.38 6.90 -15.54
N ARG A 285 -15.93 7.98 -14.99
CA ARG A 285 -16.03 9.28 -15.67
C ARG A 285 -14.65 9.88 -15.99
N LEU A 286 -13.73 9.88 -15.02
CA LEU A 286 -12.37 10.38 -15.18
C LEU A 286 -11.59 9.57 -16.22
N LYS A 287 -11.76 8.25 -16.23
CA LYS A 287 -11.19 7.38 -17.26
C LYS A 287 -11.75 7.67 -18.65
N ALA A 288 -13.07 7.79 -18.80
CA ALA A 288 -13.70 8.11 -20.08
C ALA A 288 -13.27 9.48 -20.63
N ALA A 289 -12.97 10.42 -19.73
CA ALA A 289 -12.47 11.74 -20.05
C ALA A 289 -10.95 11.79 -20.29
N HIS A 290 -10.23 10.66 -20.27
CA HIS A 290 -8.77 10.61 -20.38
C HIS A 290 -8.06 11.54 -19.38
N SER A 291 -8.60 11.60 -18.14
CA SER A 291 -8.01 12.42 -17.09
C SER A 291 -6.63 11.87 -16.70
N PRO A 292 -5.64 12.73 -16.40
CA PRO A 292 -4.31 12.28 -16.01
C PRO A 292 -4.34 11.25 -14.87
N GLY A 293 -3.64 10.13 -15.07
CA GLY A 293 -3.59 9.01 -14.11
C GLY A 293 -4.60 7.89 -14.35
N PHE A 294 -5.65 8.09 -15.17
CA PHE A 294 -6.74 7.12 -15.32
C PHE A 294 -6.66 6.24 -16.58
N ASP A 295 -5.81 6.59 -17.55
CA ASP A 295 -5.72 5.85 -18.82
C ASP A 295 -5.27 4.39 -18.63
N LYS A 296 -4.28 4.19 -17.74
CA LYS A 296 -3.70 2.87 -17.46
C LYS A 296 -4.60 1.94 -16.64
N LEU A 297 -5.68 2.45 -16.02
CA LEU A 297 -6.62 1.66 -15.24
C LEU A 297 -7.51 0.81 -16.17
N PRO A 298 -7.49 -0.54 -16.12
CA PRO A 298 -8.39 -1.36 -16.91
C PRO A 298 -9.87 -1.12 -16.56
N TRP A 299 -10.75 -1.10 -17.56
CA TRP A 299 -12.20 -0.94 -17.35
C TRP A 299 -12.78 -2.07 -16.50
N GLU A 300 -12.20 -3.25 -16.63
CA GLU A 300 -12.58 -4.47 -15.95
C GLU A 300 -12.39 -4.32 -14.42
N LYS A 301 -11.41 -3.55 -13.96
CA LYS A 301 -11.27 -3.24 -12.53
C LYS A 301 -12.39 -2.33 -12.03
N ILE A 302 -12.80 -1.35 -12.83
CA ILE A 302 -13.92 -0.46 -12.51
C ILE A 302 -15.22 -1.27 -12.43
N TYR A 303 -15.50 -2.10 -13.44
CA TYR A 303 -16.67 -2.98 -13.44
C TYR A 303 -16.66 -3.96 -12.27
N PHE A 304 -15.50 -4.52 -11.91
CA PHE A 304 -15.39 -5.41 -10.76
C PHE A 304 -15.77 -4.71 -9.45
N GLN A 305 -15.30 -3.47 -9.24
CA GLN A 305 -15.63 -2.69 -8.05
C GLN A 305 -17.12 -2.29 -8.02
N GLN A 306 -17.65 -1.74 -9.11
CA GLN A 306 -19.08 -1.42 -9.24
C GLN A 306 -19.95 -2.65 -8.98
N GLY A 307 -19.66 -3.76 -9.66
CA GLY A 307 -20.42 -4.99 -9.52
C GLY A 307 -20.30 -5.62 -8.14
N SER A 308 -19.17 -5.46 -7.45
CA SER A 308 -18.99 -5.91 -6.08
C SER A 308 -19.85 -5.12 -5.10
N ILE A 309 -19.87 -3.78 -5.22
CA ILE A 309 -20.74 -2.91 -4.41
C ILE A 309 -22.21 -3.26 -4.70
N GLN A 310 -22.62 -3.28 -5.97
CA GLN A 310 -23.97 -3.63 -6.39
C GLN A 310 -24.43 -4.99 -5.85
N PHE A 311 -23.54 -6.00 -5.87
CA PHE A 311 -23.82 -7.31 -5.26
C PHE A 311 -24.20 -7.16 -3.78
N TRP A 312 -23.34 -6.52 -2.97
CA TRP A 312 -23.56 -6.39 -1.53
C TRP A 312 -24.83 -5.59 -1.21
N TYR A 313 -25.20 -4.62 -2.04
CA TYR A 313 -26.41 -3.80 -1.91
C TYR A 313 -27.63 -4.35 -2.68
N ASN A 314 -27.59 -5.61 -3.10
CA ASN A 314 -28.70 -6.36 -3.70
C ASN A 314 -29.18 -5.86 -5.09
N ASP A 315 -28.37 -5.05 -5.76
CA ASP A 315 -28.56 -4.72 -7.18
C ASP A 315 -27.95 -5.83 -8.06
N LEU A 316 -28.60 -7.00 -8.02
CA LEU A 316 -28.07 -8.23 -8.61
C LEU A 316 -28.00 -8.17 -10.14
N ASP A 317 -28.84 -7.38 -10.80
CA ASP A 317 -28.88 -7.28 -12.25
C ASP A 317 -27.70 -6.49 -12.81
N HIS A 318 -27.45 -5.28 -12.29
CA HIS A 318 -26.28 -4.51 -12.70
C HIS A 318 -24.98 -5.18 -12.23
N SER A 319 -25.00 -5.82 -11.05
CA SER A 319 -23.87 -6.61 -10.58
C SER A 319 -23.52 -7.73 -11.57
N LEU A 320 -24.52 -8.50 -12.02
CA LEU A 320 -24.30 -9.58 -12.98
C LEU A 320 -23.80 -9.06 -14.33
N GLU A 321 -24.32 -7.93 -14.80
CA GLU A 321 -23.86 -7.28 -16.03
C GLU A 321 -22.38 -6.89 -15.93
N ASN A 322 -21.99 -6.23 -14.85
CA ASN A 322 -20.62 -5.82 -14.61
C ASN A 322 -19.68 -7.03 -14.46
N MET A 323 -20.08 -8.06 -13.73
CA MET A 323 -19.27 -9.29 -13.59
C MET A 323 -19.10 -10.02 -14.93
N LYS A 324 -20.10 -9.98 -15.83
CA LYS A 324 -19.96 -10.50 -17.20
C LYS A 324 -18.96 -9.69 -18.03
N LYS A 325 -18.94 -8.35 -17.89
CA LYS A 325 -17.93 -7.50 -18.56
C LYS A 325 -16.52 -7.89 -18.11
N VAL A 326 -16.31 -8.10 -16.81
CA VAL A 326 -15.03 -8.61 -16.26
C VAL A 326 -14.69 -9.98 -16.84
N ALA A 327 -15.62 -10.93 -16.78
CA ALA A 327 -15.40 -12.29 -17.26
C ALA A 327 -15.13 -12.39 -18.77
N SER A 328 -15.67 -11.46 -19.58
CA SER A 328 -15.43 -11.41 -21.04
C SER A 328 -13.98 -11.14 -21.42
N LYS A 329 -13.21 -10.59 -20.49
CA LYS A 329 -11.77 -10.31 -20.61
C LYS A 329 -11.02 -10.83 -19.39
N ALA A 330 -11.39 -12.04 -18.95
CA ALA A 330 -10.80 -12.64 -17.75
C ALA A 330 -9.27 -12.82 -17.87
N ASP A 331 -8.73 -12.96 -19.09
CA ASP A 331 -7.29 -13.10 -19.31
C ASP A 331 -6.53 -11.76 -19.18
N ASP A 332 -7.24 -10.62 -19.22
CA ASP A 332 -6.67 -9.28 -19.12
C ASP A 332 -6.67 -8.72 -17.69
N VAL A 333 -7.27 -9.44 -16.74
CA VAL A 333 -7.33 -9.05 -15.32
C VAL A 333 -6.41 -9.93 -14.47
N ASP A 334 -6.05 -9.45 -13.29
CA ASP A 334 -5.31 -10.28 -12.36
C ASP A 334 -6.15 -11.49 -11.92
N LEU A 335 -5.45 -12.59 -11.63
CA LEU A 335 -6.05 -13.89 -11.34
C LEU A 335 -7.09 -13.84 -10.20
N ASN A 336 -6.95 -12.95 -9.21
CA ASN A 336 -7.93 -12.80 -8.13
C ASN A 336 -9.21 -12.11 -8.62
N THR A 337 -9.09 -11.06 -9.44
CA THR A 337 -10.24 -10.36 -10.01
C THR A 337 -11.07 -11.28 -10.90
N GLY A 338 -10.41 -12.04 -11.79
CA GLY A 338 -11.09 -12.97 -12.70
C GLY A 338 -11.84 -14.10 -11.96
N VAL A 339 -11.19 -14.76 -11.00
CA VAL A 339 -11.83 -15.85 -10.24
C VAL A 339 -12.97 -15.34 -9.36
N LEU A 340 -12.83 -14.16 -8.75
CA LEU A 340 -13.88 -13.55 -7.93
C LEU A 340 -15.08 -13.14 -8.78
N ALA A 341 -14.87 -12.66 -10.01
CA ALA A 341 -15.96 -12.33 -10.92
C ALA A 341 -16.81 -13.58 -11.23
N TYR A 342 -16.18 -14.71 -11.57
CA TYR A 342 -16.89 -15.97 -11.79
C TYR A 342 -17.62 -16.48 -10.53
N LEU A 343 -16.99 -16.41 -9.35
CA LEU A 343 -17.63 -16.75 -8.08
C LEU A 343 -18.87 -15.89 -7.84
N ARG A 344 -18.76 -14.56 -8.01
CA ARG A 344 -19.87 -13.61 -7.84
C ARG A 344 -20.99 -13.87 -8.82
N MET A 345 -20.69 -14.16 -10.09
CA MET A 345 -21.70 -14.58 -11.07
C MET A 345 -22.47 -15.81 -10.58
N GLY A 346 -21.78 -16.82 -10.06
CA GLY A 346 -22.41 -18.01 -9.50
C GLY A 346 -23.34 -17.69 -8.32
N GLN A 347 -22.86 -16.87 -7.38
CA GLN A 347 -23.64 -16.43 -6.22
C GLN A 347 -24.90 -15.65 -6.64
N ILE A 348 -24.77 -14.75 -7.62
CA ILE A 348 -25.90 -13.99 -8.16
C ILE A 348 -26.92 -14.93 -8.83
N TYR A 349 -26.46 -15.89 -9.64
CA TYR A 349 -27.35 -16.85 -10.27
C TYR A 349 -28.11 -17.71 -9.27
N ASP A 350 -27.46 -18.19 -8.20
CA ASP A 350 -28.13 -18.92 -7.12
C ASP A 350 -29.18 -18.04 -6.41
N MET A 351 -28.84 -16.78 -6.10
CA MET A 351 -29.80 -15.82 -5.51
C MET A 351 -30.99 -15.52 -6.42
N LYS A 352 -30.82 -15.63 -7.74
CA LYS A 352 -31.88 -15.48 -8.75
C LYS A 352 -32.57 -16.80 -9.10
N HIS A 353 -32.35 -17.88 -8.34
CA HIS A 353 -32.88 -19.22 -8.57
C HIS A 353 -32.50 -19.86 -9.93
N ARG A 354 -31.38 -19.41 -10.52
CA ARG A 354 -30.83 -19.87 -11.81
C ARG A 354 -29.71 -20.89 -11.58
N ARG A 355 -30.08 -22.05 -11.04
CA ARG A 355 -29.11 -23.02 -10.50
C ARG A 355 -28.15 -23.59 -11.55
N ALA A 356 -28.64 -23.84 -12.76
CA ALA A 356 -27.81 -24.38 -13.84
C ALA A 356 -26.68 -23.40 -14.20
N GLU A 357 -27.00 -22.11 -14.40
CA GLU A 357 -25.99 -21.09 -14.68
C GLU A 357 -25.06 -20.84 -13.50
N ALA A 358 -25.55 -20.96 -12.26
CA ALA A 358 -24.74 -20.83 -11.06
C ALA A 358 -23.63 -21.89 -11.03
N VAL A 359 -23.98 -23.16 -11.22
CA VAL A 359 -23.03 -24.28 -11.25
C VAL A 359 -21.99 -24.09 -12.36
N GLU A 360 -22.39 -23.66 -13.55
CA GLU A 360 -21.45 -23.39 -14.63
C GLU A 360 -20.48 -22.24 -14.31
N ALA A 361 -20.96 -21.17 -13.68
CA ALA A 361 -20.08 -20.08 -13.23
C ALA A 361 -19.07 -20.54 -12.16
N TYR A 362 -19.49 -21.36 -11.20
CA TYR A 362 -18.58 -21.93 -10.19
C TYR A 362 -17.53 -22.86 -10.81
N LYS A 363 -17.92 -23.69 -11.79
CA LYS A 363 -16.95 -24.52 -12.55
C LYS A 363 -15.92 -23.66 -13.27
N LYS A 364 -16.33 -22.54 -13.88
CA LYS A 364 -15.41 -21.58 -14.51
C LYS A 364 -14.45 -20.97 -13.49
N ALA A 365 -14.92 -20.56 -12.32
CA ALA A 365 -14.05 -20.07 -11.24
C ALA A 365 -12.99 -21.12 -10.84
N ILE A 366 -13.40 -22.38 -10.68
CA ILE A 366 -12.50 -23.48 -10.33
C ILE A 366 -11.46 -23.74 -11.42
N ALA A 367 -11.87 -23.74 -12.69
CA ALA A 367 -10.97 -23.96 -13.82
C ALA A 367 -9.98 -22.81 -14.04
N TYR A 368 -10.44 -21.57 -13.85
CA TYR A 368 -9.63 -20.36 -14.08
C TYR A 368 -8.49 -20.24 -13.06
N ALA A 369 -8.75 -20.51 -11.77
CA ALA A 369 -7.74 -20.38 -10.73
C ALA A 369 -7.88 -21.45 -9.63
N PRO A 370 -7.52 -22.73 -9.88
CA PRO A 370 -7.82 -23.84 -8.97
C PRO A 370 -7.27 -23.68 -7.54
N GLN A 371 -6.18 -22.93 -7.38
CA GLN A 371 -5.51 -22.70 -6.10
C GLN A 371 -6.02 -21.46 -5.34
N ALA A 372 -6.83 -20.61 -5.99
CA ALA A 372 -7.37 -19.42 -5.37
C ALA A 372 -8.43 -19.76 -4.32
N GLU A 373 -8.54 -18.94 -3.27
CA GLU A 373 -9.54 -19.14 -2.21
C GLU A 373 -10.98 -19.10 -2.76
N ALA A 374 -11.26 -18.17 -3.68
CA ALA A 374 -12.54 -18.07 -4.37
C ALA A 374 -12.90 -19.34 -5.17
N ALA A 375 -11.92 -20.05 -5.73
CA ALA A 375 -12.16 -21.34 -6.37
C ALA A 375 -12.48 -22.43 -5.35
N GLN A 376 -11.82 -22.45 -4.19
CA GLN A 376 -12.14 -23.38 -3.10
C GLN A 376 -13.53 -23.09 -2.52
N GLU A 377 -13.92 -21.82 -2.41
CA GLU A 377 -15.27 -21.40 -2.04
C GLU A 377 -16.29 -21.88 -3.08
N SER A 378 -16.01 -21.68 -4.37
CA SER A 378 -16.85 -22.14 -5.48
C SER A 378 -17.11 -23.65 -5.45
N LYS A 379 -16.14 -24.48 -5.04
CA LYS A 379 -16.33 -25.94 -4.89
C LYS A 379 -17.45 -26.28 -3.91
N LYS A 380 -17.57 -25.53 -2.81
CA LYS A 380 -18.64 -25.72 -1.82
C LYS A 380 -20.01 -25.44 -2.45
N TYR A 381 -20.06 -24.45 -3.34
CA TYR A 381 -21.31 -24.04 -3.97
C TYR A 381 -21.75 -24.91 -5.16
N ILE A 382 -20.92 -25.86 -5.62
CA ILE A 382 -21.33 -26.88 -6.60
C ILE A 382 -22.41 -27.80 -6.01
N SER A 383 -22.27 -28.23 -4.77
CA SER A 383 -23.23 -29.12 -4.10
C SER A 383 -24.35 -28.36 -3.41
N THR A 384 -24.07 -27.16 -2.90
CA THR A 384 -25.02 -26.41 -2.06
C THR A 384 -25.23 -25.02 -2.64
N PRO A 385 -26.48 -24.62 -3.00
CA PRO A 385 -26.73 -23.26 -3.49
C PRO A 385 -26.28 -22.19 -2.49
N TYR A 386 -25.63 -21.14 -2.98
CA TYR A 386 -25.33 -19.97 -2.19
C TYR A 386 -26.63 -19.34 -1.67
N LYS A 387 -26.64 -18.99 -0.39
CA LYS A 387 -27.70 -18.20 0.25
C LYS A 387 -27.02 -17.08 1.02
N ARG A 388 -27.50 -15.86 0.84
CA ARG A 388 -27.08 -14.71 1.67
C ARG A 388 -27.69 -14.93 3.06
N MET A 389 -26.82 -14.97 4.08
CA MET A 389 -27.24 -15.06 5.48
C MET A 389 -27.84 -13.75 5.97
#